data_AF-A0AAE6CAI3-F1
#
_entry.id   AF-A0AAE6CAI3-F1
#
_cell.length_a   1.000
_cell.length_b   1.000
_cell.length_c   1.000
_cell.angle_alpha   90.00
_cell.angle_beta   90.00
_cell.angle_gamma   90.00
#
_symmetry.space_group_name_H-M   'P 1'
#
loop_
_entity.id
_entity.type
_entity.pdbx_description
1 polymer ?
#
loop_
_entity_poly.entity_id
_entity_poly.type
_entity_poly.pdbx_seq_one_letter_code
_entity_poly.pdbx_strand_id
1 'polypeptide(L)'
;MPKLSKETVIIVHGTWAAPAEDHKNQWYQPGTGFAAKLDAALQRRGSLARCWAHCQNGEQIFHWSGENSWIARSEAASALTNYVARIRADGWRCHIVAHSHGGNIVADALPQIFSAEEPGQPWSKVVTLGTPFIDTTSPIAEKLEWRQRNMNAIFVILFALLVYQLYDLANAYAVVYETFGKYYSIIIVAWALVVYAIFFYRAWRLQWRRWQRSKIKYWVLESSFWIIAGCIFFLLYDAAIWLFEIILWSPKDVPYFLKQLLLGHLIYIGNRAMGNMALLVVLVPVLLIADRVRRKLGRKGLSGVWPMLDDSTQERPALFAISSRVDEAWQILFHLRNSSSPLTIRRPLAHIASSVGANLWQSGTVARIFGARSYSDLGPAAKFAAASAQLLAVFILIYLVGDYYWRGDGQLPKSSFNLLNYNIMLPFIGFLILSFAMTLSESVVSVSFSPLRWLFRFAGALGAVPREIGMLLVRAKGWPMLMKIAMGLDGYLFSIPPVEQFPRNIAEKLVKYESMPKGAEERALERRSAWVARHLGSVSETFSKLAVTAADLTALLRTVEEDQSLVHAAYYTDEECISQIADWIAGADMPNSKPIGDHTFLPSYQ
;
A
#
# COMPACT_ATOMS: atom_id res chain seq x y z
N MET A 1 4.89 50.69 -25.03
CA MET A 1 3.65 49.91 -24.85
C MET A 1 4.04 48.48 -24.51
N PRO A 2 3.47 47.85 -23.47
CA PRO A 2 3.75 46.45 -23.19
C PRO A 2 3.36 45.62 -24.42
N LYS A 3 4.29 44.79 -24.91
CA LYS A 3 4.05 43.87 -26.03
C LYS A 3 2.84 43.01 -25.65
N LEU A 4 1.74 43.10 -26.40
CA LEU A 4 0.56 42.25 -26.19
C LEU A 4 1.03 40.80 -26.13
N SER A 5 0.86 40.17 -24.98
CA SER A 5 1.28 38.78 -24.79
C SER A 5 0.43 37.91 -25.70
N LYS A 6 1.09 37.09 -26.53
CA LYS A 6 0.39 36.08 -27.32
C LYS A 6 -0.22 35.07 -26.35
N GLU A 7 -1.47 34.69 -26.51
CA GLU A 7 -2.15 33.75 -25.63
C GLU A 7 -2.68 32.56 -26.42
N THR A 8 -2.46 31.36 -25.90
CA THR A 8 -2.94 30.12 -26.51
C THR A 8 -3.65 29.25 -25.49
N VAL A 9 -4.68 28.53 -25.92
CA VAL A 9 -5.32 27.47 -25.14
C VAL A 9 -4.84 26.12 -25.65
N ILE A 10 -4.30 25.29 -24.77
CA ILE A 10 -3.91 23.90 -25.01
C ILE A 10 -5.04 23.02 -24.47
N ILE A 11 -5.54 22.09 -25.28
CA ILE A 11 -6.63 21.19 -24.89
C ILE A 11 -6.07 19.77 -24.71
N VAL A 12 -6.19 19.23 -23.49
CA VAL A 12 -5.71 17.89 -23.14
C VAL A 12 -6.90 16.94 -23.06
N HIS A 13 -6.99 16.01 -24.00
CA HIS A 13 -8.09 15.06 -24.08
C HIS A 13 -8.04 13.97 -23.00
N GLY A 14 -9.19 13.32 -22.77
CA GLY A 14 -9.35 12.15 -21.91
C GLY A 14 -8.81 10.83 -22.51
N THR A 15 -9.13 9.73 -21.86
CA THR A 15 -8.80 8.38 -22.36
C THR A 15 -9.53 8.08 -23.68
N TRP A 16 -8.93 7.24 -24.53
CA TRP A 16 -9.48 6.80 -25.83
C TRP A 16 -9.77 7.89 -26.87
N ALA A 17 -9.51 9.16 -26.57
CA ALA A 17 -9.63 10.27 -27.51
C ALA A 17 -8.30 10.58 -28.24
N ALA A 18 -7.36 9.64 -28.31
CA ALA A 18 -6.14 9.84 -29.10
C ALA A 18 -6.48 10.02 -30.60
N PRO A 19 -5.62 10.69 -31.39
CA PRO A 19 -5.84 10.84 -32.83
C PRO A 19 -6.11 9.49 -33.49
N ALA A 20 -7.24 9.38 -34.19
CA ALA A 20 -7.59 8.16 -34.91
C ALA A 20 -6.81 8.08 -36.23
N GLU A 21 -6.43 6.86 -36.65
CA GLU A 21 -5.75 6.62 -37.93
C GLU A 21 -6.64 6.99 -39.13
N ASP A 22 -7.96 7.03 -38.96
CA ASP A 22 -8.94 7.32 -40.02
C ASP A 22 -9.02 8.81 -40.40
N HIS A 23 -8.09 9.64 -39.91
CA HIS A 23 -8.00 11.08 -40.13
C HIS A 23 -9.26 11.86 -39.72
N LYS A 24 -10.19 11.27 -38.95
CA LYS A 24 -11.31 12.05 -38.42
C LYS A 24 -10.80 12.99 -37.35
N ASN A 25 -11.12 14.27 -37.55
CA ASN A 25 -10.78 15.28 -36.58
C ASN A 25 -11.52 15.02 -35.27
N GLN A 26 -10.76 14.96 -34.17
CA GLN A 26 -11.28 14.78 -32.82
C GLN A 26 -11.71 16.11 -32.22
N TRP A 27 -12.67 16.08 -31.29
CA TRP A 27 -13.33 17.27 -30.75
C TRP A 27 -12.39 18.33 -30.12
N TYR A 28 -11.20 17.95 -29.68
CA TYR A 28 -10.19 18.82 -29.07
C TYR A 28 -9.21 19.43 -30.08
N GLN A 29 -9.23 18.96 -31.33
CA GLN A 29 -8.30 19.39 -32.37
C GLN A 29 -8.70 20.75 -32.97
N PRO A 30 -7.73 21.52 -33.51
CA PRO A 30 -7.97 22.86 -34.04
C PRO A 30 -9.16 22.91 -35.01
N GLY A 31 -10.02 23.92 -34.83
CA GLY A 31 -11.13 24.19 -35.76
C GLY A 31 -12.29 23.19 -35.73
N THR A 32 -12.35 22.27 -34.76
CA THR A 32 -13.42 21.27 -34.69
C THR A 32 -14.08 21.19 -33.31
N GLY A 33 -15.29 20.63 -33.27
CA GLY A 33 -16.01 20.26 -32.05
C GLY A 33 -15.96 21.32 -30.94
N PHE A 34 -15.44 20.91 -29.79
CA PHE A 34 -15.28 21.75 -28.60
C PHE A 34 -14.28 22.89 -28.83
N ALA A 35 -13.15 22.62 -29.49
CA ALA A 35 -12.12 23.63 -29.72
C ALA A 35 -12.67 24.84 -30.50
N ALA A 36 -13.43 24.59 -31.57
CA ALA A 36 -14.08 25.65 -32.34
C ALA A 36 -15.11 26.44 -31.52
N LYS A 37 -15.94 25.74 -30.74
CA LYS A 37 -16.96 26.38 -29.88
C LYS A 37 -16.32 27.23 -28.78
N LEU A 38 -15.28 26.71 -28.13
CA LEU A 38 -14.53 27.44 -27.11
C LEU A 38 -13.84 28.67 -27.70
N ASP A 39 -13.22 28.54 -28.87
CA ASP A 39 -12.59 29.67 -29.56
C ASP A 39 -13.59 30.78 -29.88
N ALA A 40 -14.77 30.43 -30.41
CA ALA A 40 -15.85 31.37 -30.65
C ALA A 40 -16.39 32.01 -29.35
N ALA A 41 -16.46 31.24 -28.26
CA ALA A 41 -16.86 31.75 -26.94
C ALA A 41 -15.83 32.72 -26.35
N LEU A 42 -14.54 32.47 -26.54
CA LEU A 42 -13.43 33.36 -26.14
C LEU A 42 -13.42 34.64 -26.98
N GLN A 43 -13.62 34.52 -28.29
CA GLN A 43 -13.69 35.66 -29.20
C GLN A 43 -14.84 36.60 -28.84
N ARG A 44 -16.03 36.06 -28.54
CA ARG A 44 -17.19 36.85 -28.08
C ARG A 44 -16.92 37.65 -26.80
N ARG A 45 -15.99 37.19 -25.96
CA ARG A 45 -15.58 37.85 -24.70
C ARG A 45 -14.43 38.83 -24.87
N GLY A 46 -13.93 39.01 -26.10
CA GLY A 46 -12.75 39.85 -26.35
C GLY A 46 -11.45 39.29 -25.76
N SER A 47 -11.41 38.00 -25.39
CA SER A 47 -10.17 37.37 -24.94
C SER A 47 -9.14 37.33 -26.08
N LEU A 48 -7.85 37.46 -25.76
CA LEU A 48 -6.75 37.27 -26.70
C LEU A 48 -6.41 35.79 -26.91
N ALA A 49 -6.79 34.92 -25.98
CA ALA A 49 -6.54 33.50 -26.05
C ALA A 49 -7.30 32.85 -27.21
N ARG A 50 -6.59 32.06 -28.02
CA ARG A 50 -7.19 31.22 -29.07
C ARG A 50 -6.78 29.77 -28.91
N CYS A 51 -7.67 28.84 -29.24
CA CYS A 51 -7.39 27.42 -29.19
C CYS A 51 -6.27 27.08 -30.17
N TRP A 52 -5.18 26.50 -29.68
CA TRP A 52 -4.02 26.11 -30.48
C TRP A 52 -3.38 27.25 -31.28
N ALA A 53 -3.50 28.49 -30.82
CA ALA A 53 -2.99 29.69 -31.50
C ALA A 53 -1.49 29.65 -31.84
N HIS A 54 -0.72 28.91 -31.03
CA HIS A 54 0.72 28.74 -31.23
C HIS A 54 1.05 27.82 -32.42
N CYS A 55 0.16 26.88 -32.77
CA CYS A 55 0.38 25.95 -33.86
C CYS A 55 0.19 26.64 -35.22
N GLN A 56 1.29 27.00 -35.89
CA GLN A 56 1.24 27.49 -37.26
C GLN A 56 1.34 26.31 -38.25
N ASN A 57 0.68 26.43 -39.41
CA ASN A 57 0.63 25.46 -40.53
C ASN A 57 1.54 24.21 -40.40
N GLY A 58 1.00 23.15 -39.78
CA GLY A 58 1.64 21.84 -39.71
C GLY A 58 2.41 21.53 -38.43
N GLU A 59 2.50 22.47 -37.48
CA GLU A 59 3.04 22.16 -36.15
C GLU A 59 2.16 21.15 -35.41
N GLN A 60 2.81 20.21 -34.72
CA GLN A 60 2.12 19.18 -33.96
C GLN A 60 1.54 19.76 -32.67
N ILE A 61 0.22 19.66 -32.53
CA ILE A 61 -0.47 19.89 -31.27
C ILE A 61 -0.01 18.88 -30.21
N PHE A 62 -0.10 19.26 -28.94
CA PHE A 62 0.04 18.30 -27.85
C PHE A 62 -1.08 17.25 -27.91
N HIS A 63 -0.67 15.99 -27.92
CA HIS A 63 -1.55 14.84 -27.75
C HIS A 63 -0.80 13.78 -26.95
N TRP A 64 -1.54 12.81 -26.44
CA TRP A 64 -0.98 11.66 -25.75
C TRP A 64 -1.66 10.38 -26.23
N SER A 65 -1.18 9.21 -25.79
CA SER A 65 -1.68 7.92 -26.29
C SER A 65 -3.16 7.66 -26.00
N GLY A 66 -3.76 8.38 -25.06
CA GLY A 66 -5.13 8.12 -24.60
C GLY A 66 -5.28 6.78 -23.85
N GLU A 67 -4.18 6.08 -23.58
CA GLU A 67 -4.22 4.80 -22.88
C GLU A 67 -4.67 4.97 -21.44
N ASN A 68 -5.52 4.06 -20.96
CA ASN A 68 -5.90 4.01 -19.56
C ASN A 68 -4.78 3.36 -18.73
N SER A 69 -3.64 4.03 -18.62
CA SER A 69 -2.44 3.57 -17.92
C SER A 69 -1.76 4.70 -17.16
N TRP A 70 -1.28 4.41 -15.96
CA TRP A 70 -0.64 5.38 -15.08
C TRP A 70 0.72 5.79 -15.62
N ILE A 71 1.42 4.85 -16.25
CA ILE A 71 2.70 5.08 -16.91
C ILE A 71 2.48 6.06 -18.06
N ALA A 72 1.53 5.77 -18.95
CA ALA A 72 1.21 6.64 -20.09
C ALA A 72 0.81 8.06 -19.64
N ARG A 73 0.01 8.20 -18.58
CA ARG A 73 -0.35 9.51 -18.02
C ARG A 73 0.83 10.25 -17.40
N SER A 74 1.74 9.54 -16.73
CA SER A 74 2.94 10.12 -16.12
C SER A 74 3.94 10.62 -17.18
N GLU A 75 4.10 9.85 -18.26
CA GLU A 75 4.89 10.24 -19.44
C GLU A 75 4.25 11.45 -20.14
N ALA A 76 2.93 11.42 -20.35
CA ALA A 76 2.19 12.54 -20.92
C ALA A 76 2.30 13.81 -20.06
N ALA A 77 2.30 13.69 -18.72
CA ALA A 77 2.47 14.84 -17.83
C ALA A 77 3.85 15.48 -18.00
N SER A 78 4.90 14.66 -18.09
CA SER A 78 6.26 15.13 -18.37
C SER A 78 6.38 15.76 -19.75
N ALA A 79 5.76 15.15 -20.77
CA ALA A 79 5.70 15.70 -22.13
C ALA A 79 4.95 17.03 -22.17
N LEU A 80 3.84 17.16 -21.44
CA LEU A 80 3.06 18.41 -21.35
C LEU A 80 3.88 19.52 -20.69
N THR A 81 4.61 19.24 -19.62
CA THR A 81 5.52 20.21 -18.99
C THR A 81 6.55 20.73 -20.00
N ASN A 82 7.21 19.84 -20.73
CA ASN A 82 8.20 20.23 -21.75
C ASN A 82 7.56 21.02 -22.90
N TYR A 83 6.36 20.61 -23.33
CA TYR A 83 5.60 21.28 -24.39
C TYR A 83 5.25 22.72 -24.00
N VAL A 84 4.72 22.92 -22.79
CA VAL A 84 4.37 24.24 -22.25
C VAL A 84 5.62 25.11 -22.06
N ALA A 85 6.72 24.53 -21.55
CA ALA A 85 7.98 25.26 -21.38
C ALA A 85 8.51 25.79 -22.72
N ARG A 86 8.46 24.97 -23.79
CA ARG A 86 8.85 25.39 -25.14
C ARG A 86 7.99 26.55 -25.65
N ILE A 87 6.67 26.42 -25.57
CA ILE A 87 5.75 27.45 -26.07
C ILE A 87 5.91 28.77 -25.29
N ARG A 88 6.15 28.69 -23.98
CA ARG A 88 6.46 29.87 -23.15
C ARG A 88 7.78 30.53 -23.54
N ALA A 89 8.81 29.76 -23.90
CA ALA A 89 10.06 30.31 -24.40
C ALA A 89 9.85 31.12 -25.70
N ASP A 90 8.85 30.77 -26.49
CA ASP A 90 8.43 31.52 -27.70
C ASP A 90 7.55 32.76 -27.38
N GLY A 91 7.38 33.08 -26.10
CA GLY A 91 6.67 34.27 -25.62
C GLY A 91 5.15 34.12 -25.55
N TRP A 92 4.64 32.90 -25.53
CA TRP A 92 3.21 32.61 -25.38
C TRP A 92 2.82 32.40 -23.91
N ARG A 93 1.71 33.00 -23.50
CA ARG A 93 0.98 32.58 -22.31
C ARG A 93 0.11 31.37 -22.65
N CYS A 94 0.24 30.31 -21.86
CA CYS A 94 -0.42 29.03 -22.12
C CYS A 94 -1.55 28.80 -21.13
N HIS A 95 -2.79 28.85 -21.58
CA HIS A 95 -3.95 28.35 -20.83
C HIS A 95 -4.14 26.86 -21.15
N ILE A 96 -4.68 26.10 -20.19
CA ILE A 96 -4.85 24.65 -20.36
C ILE A 96 -6.30 24.30 -20.02
N VAL A 97 -6.94 23.53 -20.89
CA VAL A 97 -8.25 22.91 -20.63
C VAL A 97 -8.07 21.40 -20.75
N ALA A 98 -8.47 20.65 -19.73
CA ALA A 98 -8.29 19.21 -19.70
C ALA A 98 -9.58 18.49 -19.33
N HIS A 99 -9.83 17.37 -20.01
CA HIS A 99 -11.05 16.58 -19.83
C HIS A 99 -10.73 15.20 -19.25
N SER A 100 -11.62 14.68 -18.40
CA SER A 100 -11.52 13.32 -17.84
C SER A 100 -10.12 13.06 -17.23
N HIS A 101 -9.50 11.94 -17.58
CA HIS A 101 -8.12 11.60 -17.21
C HIS A 101 -7.05 12.58 -17.71
N GLY A 102 -7.32 13.39 -18.74
CA GLY A 102 -6.45 14.50 -19.13
C GLY A 102 -6.24 15.50 -17.99
N GLY A 103 -7.24 15.66 -17.11
CA GLY A 103 -7.07 16.51 -15.93
C GLY A 103 -6.09 15.96 -14.90
N ASN A 104 -5.91 14.63 -14.82
CA ASN A 104 -4.85 14.02 -13.99
C ASN A 104 -3.46 14.31 -14.57
N ILE A 105 -3.31 14.27 -15.89
CA ILE A 105 -2.06 14.64 -16.59
C ILE A 105 -1.68 16.09 -16.24
N VAL A 106 -2.66 17.00 -16.31
CA VAL A 106 -2.45 18.40 -15.93
C VAL A 106 -2.12 18.54 -14.45
N ALA A 107 -2.84 17.85 -13.55
CA ALA A 107 -2.58 17.89 -12.12
C ALA A 107 -1.15 17.45 -11.78
N ASP A 108 -0.64 16.41 -12.44
CA ASP A 108 0.73 15.91 -12.25
C ASP A 108 1.79 16.85 -12.87
N ALA A 109 1.48 17.52 -13.98
CA ALA A 109 2.37 18.48 -14.65
C ALA A 109 2.42 19.86 -13.94
N LEU A 110 1.35 20.22 -13.22
CA LEU A 110 1.11 21.56 -12.70
C LEU A 110 2.24 22.11 -11.81
N PRO A 111 2.81 21.34 -10.85
CA PRO A 111 3.87 21.85 -10.00
C PRO A 111 5.09 22.32 -10.79
N GLN A 112 5.43 21.64 -11.89
CA GLN A 112 6.56 22.02 -12.75
C GLN A 112 6.21 23.21 -13.65
N ILE A 113 4.98 23.24 -14.19
CA ILE A 113 4.49 24.36 -15.02
C ILE A 113 4.47 25.65 -14.21
N PHE A 114 3.98 25.63 -12.96
CA PHE A 114 3.93 26.83 -12.11
C PHE A 114 5.31 27.24 -11.58
N SER A 115 6.20 26.29 -11.28
CA SER A 115 7.55 26.62 -10.84
C SER A 115 8.39 27.33 -11.93
N ALA A 116 8.00 27.19 -13.19
CA ALA A 116 8.65 27.83 -14.33
C ALA A 116 8.00 29.17 -14.74
N GLU A 117 6.96 29.64 -14.05
CA GLU A 117 6.37 30.97 -14.34
C GLU A 117 7.25 32.09 -13.78
N GLU A 118 7.51 33.10 -14.62
CA GLU A 118 8.26 34.30 -14.21
C GLU A 118 7.46 35.12 -13.18
N PRO A 119 8.07 35.50 -12.05
CA PRO A 119 7.41 36.32 -11.04
C PRO A 119 6.83 37.60 -11.65
N GLY A 120 5.56 37.89 -11.37
CA GLY A 120 4.88 39.11 -11.82
C GLY A 120 4.16 39.03 -13.16
N GLN A 121 4.26 37.91 -13.89
CA GLN A 121 3.37 37.67 -15.03
C GLN A 121 1.98 37.20 -14.57
N PRO A 122 0.88 37.64 -15.22
CA PRO A 122 -0.45 37.08 -14.99
C PRO A 122 -0.43 35.57 -15.20
N TRP A 123 -0.98 34.85 -14.22
CA TRP A 123 -0.96 33.40 -14.18
C TRP A 123 -1.71 32.78 -15.35
N SER A 124 -1.17 31.67 -15.84
CA SER A 124 -1.87 30.78 -16.77
C SER A 124 -3.16 30.28 -16.13
N LYS A 125 -4.26 30.26 -16.90
CA LYS A 125 -5.52 29.70 -16.43
C LYS A 125 -5.61 28.23 -16.81
N VAL A 126 -5.91 27.39 -15.82
CA VAL A 126 -6.08 25.95 -16.01
C VAL A 126 -7.51 25.58 -15.69
N VAL A 127 -8.12 24.74 -16.54
CA VAL A 127 -9.49 24.22 -16.35
C VAL A 127 -9.48 22.71 -16.49
N THR A 128 -10.20 22.03 -15.59
CA THR A 128 -10.41 20.58 -15.64
C THR A 128 -11.90 20.27 -15.68
N LEU A 129 -12.28 19.30 -16.52
CA LEU A 129 -13.66 19.00 -16.90
C LEU A 129 -13.97 17.54 -16.59
N GLY A 130 -14.86 17.30 -15.62
CA GLY A 130 -15.28 15.93 -15.28
C GLY A 130 -14.14 15.03 -14.83
N THR A 131 -13.06 15.61 -14.28
CA THR A 131 -11.85 14.83 -13.96
C THR A 131 -12.07 13.99 -12.69
N PRO A 132 -11.94 12.64 -12.79
CA PRO A 132 -11.83 11.82 -11.60
C PRO A 132 -10.39 11.94 -11.10
N PHE A 133 -10.14 12.83 -10.14
CA PHE A 133 -8.78 13.05 -9.62
C PHE A 133 -8.30 11.83 -8.85
N ILE A 134 -7.10 11.36 -9.21
CA ILE A 134 -6.44 10.20 -8.66
C ILE A 134 -5.06 10.62 -8.16
N ASP A 135 -4.92 10.78 -6.84
CA ASP A 135 -3.63 11.17 -6.26
C ASP A 135 -2.66 9.99 -6.21
N THR A 136 -1.91 9.80 -7.28
CA THR A 136 -0.90 8.74 -7.38
C THR A 136 0.40 9.09 -6.66
N THR A 137 0.62 10.36 -6.35
CA THR A 137 1.88 10.85 -5.79
C THR A 137 1.95 10.69 -4.27
N SER A 138 0.87 10.97 -3.54
CA SER A 138 0.86 10.88 -2.07
C SER A 138 1.14 9.48 -1.53
N PRO A 139 0.53 8.38 -2.04
CA PRO A 139 0.86 7.04 -1.54
C PRO A 139 2.31 6.63 -1.80
N ILE A 140 2.93 7.14 -2.88
CA ILE A 140 4.35 6.94 -3.17
C ILE A 140 5.20 7.68 -2.13
N ALA A 141 4.92 8.97 -1.93
CA ALA A 141 5.62 9.80 -0.96
C ALA A 141 5.51 9.22 0.46
N GLU A 142 4.30 8.86 0.90
CA GLU A 142 4.06 8.24 2.22
C GLU A 142 4.86 6.94 2.40
N LYS A 143 4.90 6.07 1.38
CA LYS A 143 5.65 4.81 1.46
C LYS A 143 7.15 5.03 1.42
N LEU A 144 7.65 6.00 0.65
CA LEU A 144 9.07 6.37 0.64
C LEU A 144 9.48 6.97 1.99
N GLU A 145 8.66 7.84 2.57
CA GLU A 145 8.87 8.37 3.92
C GLU A 145 8.84 7.28 4.97
N TRP A 146 7.90 6.33 4.88
CA TRP A 146 7.82 5.20 5.79
C TRP A 146 9.04 4.29 5.66
N ARG A 147 9.45 3.94 4.44
CA ARG A 147 10.67 3.16 4.18
C ARG A 147 11.91 3.86 4.71
N GLN A 148 12.06 5.15 4.43
CA GLN A 148 13.18 5.93 4.92
C GLN A 148 13.21 5.97 6.44
N ARG A 149 12.07 6.21 7.10
CA ARG A 149 11.96 6.20 8.57
C ARG A 149 12.35 4.85 9.15
N ASN A 150 11.87 3.75 8.58
CA ASN A 150 12.22 2.42 9.05
C ASN A 150 13.67 2.06 8.79
N MET A 151 14.23 2.43 7.63
CA MET A 151 15.65 2.24 7.35
C MET A 151 16.52 3.03 8.33
N ASN A 152 16.13 4.26 8.66
CA ASN A 152 16.81 5.04 9.69
C ASN A 152 16.72 4.36 11.07
N ALA A 153 15.56 3.82 11.45
CA ALA A 153 15.40 3.10 12.71
C ALA A 153 16.23 1.81 12.77
N ILE A 154 16.20 1.00 11.70
CA ILE A 154 17.03 -0.20 11.57
C ILE A 154 18.51 0.17 11.65
N PHE A 155 18.93 1.23 10.96
CA PHE A 155 20.32 1.69 11.00
C PHE A 155 20.74 2.11 12.41
N VAL A 156 19.89 2.84 13.15
CA VAL A 156 20.15 3.21 14.55
C VAL A 156 20.27 1.97 15.45
N ILE A 157 19.39 0.98 15.27
CA ILE A 157 19.44 -0.28 16.04
C ILE A 157 20.74 -1.05 15.74
N LEU A 158 21.05 -1.25 14.45
CA LEU A 158 22.27 -1.95 14.03
C LEU A 158 23.54 -1.21 14.51
N PHE A 159 23.53 0.12 14.49
CA PHE A 159 24.62 0.92 15.00
C PHE A 159 24.79 0.79 16.52
N ALA A 160 23.68 0.83 17.29
CA ALA A 160 23.72 0.63 18.73
C ALA A 160 24.26 -0.76 19.09
N LEU A 161 23.83 -1.81 18.37
CA LEU A 161 24.38 -3.16 18.52
C LEU A 161 25.87 -3.21 18.21
N LEU A 162 26.34 -2.51 17.17
CA LEU A 162 27.76 -2.44 16.86
C LEU A 162 28.58 -1.75 17.96
N VAL A 163 28.11 -0.60 18.48
CA VAL A 163 28.77 0.11 19.59
C VAL A 163 28.84 -0.79 20.82
N TYR A 164 27.76 -1.50 21.12
CA TYR A 164 27.72 -2.46 22.22
C TYR A 164 28.74 -3.60 22.03
N GLN A 165 28.83 -4.19 20.84
CA GLN A 165 29.82 -5.23 20.53
C GLN A 165 31.26 -4.71 20.62
N LEU A 166 31.53 -3.48 20.16
CA LEU A 166 32.85 -2.85 20.29
C LEU A 166 33.21 -2.57 21.75
N TYR A 167 32.23 -2.17 22.56
CA TYR A 167 32.41 -1.99 24.00
C TYR A 167 32.73 -3.31 24.70
N ASP A 168 31.99 -4.38 24.41
CA ASP A 168 32.26 -5.72 24.97
C ASP A 168 33.63 -6.25 24.54
N LEU A 169 34.00 -6.07 23.27
CA LEU A 169 35.33 -6.44 22.77
C LEU A 169 36.44 -5.64 23.48
N ALA A 170 36.23 -4.35 23.67
CA ALA A 170 37.18 -3.48 24.37
C ALA A 170 37.33 -3.89 25.85
N ASN A 171 36.25 -4.26 26.51
CA ASN A 171 36.29 -4.79 27.88
C ASN A 171 37.03 -6.13 27.95
N ALA A 172 36.73 -7.06 27.04
CA ALA A 172 37.43 -8.34 26.96
C ALA A 172 38.95 -8.13 26.76
N TYR A 173 39.33 -7.19 25.89
CA TYR A 173 40.73 -6.83 25.67
C TYR A 173 41.38 -6.18 26.90
N ALA A 174 40.63 -5.34 27.64
CA ALA A 174 41.11 -4.72 28.87
C ALA A 174 41.39 -5.71 30.00
N VAL A 175 40.63 -6.81 30.08
CA VAL A 175 40.87 -7.90 31.03
C VAL A 175 42.17 -8.64 30.71
N VAL A 176 42.49 -8.84 29.42
CA VAL A 176 43.69 -9.59 28.99
C VAL A 176 44.98 -8.77 29.18
N TYR A 177 44.92 -7.45 29.03
CA TYR A 177 46.09 -6.56 29.08
C TYR A 177 45.93 -5.53 30.21
N GLU A 178 46.12 -5.97 31.46
CA GLU A 178 45.80 -5.28 32.74
C GLU A 178 46.13 -3.77 32.82
N THR A 179 47.13 -3.28 32.08
CA THR A 179 47.55 -1.85 32.11
C THR A 179 47.35 -1.11 30.79
N PHE A 180 47.58 -1.75 29.64
CA PHE A 180 47.47 -1.09 28.32
C PHE A 180 46.06 -1.15 27.71
N GLY A 181 45.26 -2.16 28.06
CA GLY A 181 43.93 -2.34 27.47
C GLY A 181 42.90 -1.29 27.90
N LYS A 182 43.07 -0.67 29.08
CA LYS A 182 42.18 0.39 29.60
C LYS A 182 42.26 1.70 28.79
N TYR A 183 43.43 2.06 28.27
CA TYR A 183 43.57 3.26 27.44
C TYR A 183 43.01 3.02 26.02
N TYR A 184 43.19 1.83 25.47
CA TYR A 184 42.66 1.47 24.16
C TYR A 184 41.12 1.40 24.14
N SER A 185 40.48 0.92 25.21
CA SER A 185 39.02 0.90 25.29
C SER A 185 38.41 2.30 25.27
N ILE A 186 39.00 3.26 25.98
CA ILE A 186 38.58 4.67 25.96
C ILE A 186 38.75 5.26 24.56
N ILE A 187 39.88 4.99 23.88
CA ILE A 187 40.15 5.50 22.53
C ILE A 187 39.15 4.90 21.53
N ILE A 188 38.86 3.60 21.59
CA ILE A 188 37.89 2.94 20.70
C ILE A 188 36.49 3.50 20.91
N VAL A 189 36.05 3.67 22.16
CA VAL A 189 34.74 4.26 22.48
C VAL A 189 34.67 5.72 22.00
N ALA A 190 35.71 6.52 22.24
CA ALA A 190 35.78 7.90 21.76
C ALA A 190 35.70 7.98 20.22
N TRP A 191 36.42 7.11 19.51
CA TRP A 191 36.34 7.02 18.05
C TRP A 191 34.96 6.58 17.56
N ALA A 192 34.33 5.60 18.22
CA ALA A 192 32.97 5.18 17.90
C ALA A 192 31.97 6.34 18.08
N LEU A 193 32.12 7.16 19.13
CA LEU A 193 31.31 8.35 19.36
C LEU A 193 31.55 9.44 18.32
N VAL A 194 32.79 9.66 17.87
CA VAL A 194 33.10 10.62 16.80
C VAL A 194 32.51 10.16 15.47
N VAL A 195 32.67 8.89 15.11
CA VAL A 195 32.05 8.30 13.91
C VAL A 195 30.54 8.43 13.99
N TYR A 196 29.94 8.14 15.15
CA TYR A 196 28.52 8.34 15.38
C TYR A 196 28.10 9.79 15.18
N ALA A 197 28.82 10.75 15.77
CA ALA A 197 28.53 12.17 15.64
C ALA A 197 28.61 12.64 14.17
N ILE A 198 29.55 12.12 13.37
CA ILE A 198 29.66 12.42 11.94
C ILE A 198 28.48 11.84 11.15
N PHE A 199 28.13 10.57 11.38
CA PHE A 199 26.98 9.94 10.73
C PHE A 199 25.67 10.63 11.13
N PHE A 200 25.52 10.95 12.40
CA PHE A 200 24.40 11.71 12.94
C PHE A 200 24.33 13.10 12.31
N TYR A 201 25.44 13.84 12.27
CA TYR A 201 25.50 15.16 11.64
C TYR A 201 25.14 15.07 10.15
N ARG A 202 25.58 14.04 9.42
CA ARG A 202 25.19 13.82 8.02
C ARG A 202 23.72 13.49 7.86
N ALA A 203 23.17 12.58 8.67
CA ALA A 203 21.76 12.23 8.67
C ALA A 203 20.90 13.45 9.03
N TRP A 204 21.28 14.16 10.09
CA TRP A 204 20.68 15.41 10.54
C TRP A 204 20.77 16.50 9.48
N ARG A 205 21.92 16.70 8.81
CA ARG A 205 22.09 17.70 7.74
C ARG A 205 21.27 17.37 6.50
N LEU A 206 21.15 16.10 6.13
CA LEU A 206 20.26 15.66 5.03
C LEU A 206 18.80 15.90 5.40
N GLN A 207 18.44 15.58 6.64
CA GLN A 207 17.11 15.84 7.18
C GLN A 207 16.84 17.35 7.34
N TRP A 208 17.87 18.16 7.63
CA TRP A 208 17.84 19.62 7.73
C TRP A 208 17.71 20.30 6.36
N ARG A 209 18.44 19.83 5.35
CA ARG A 209 18.28 20.31 3.96
C ARG A 209 16.92 19.93 3.39
N ARG A 210 16.37 18.79 3.81
CA ARG A 210 14.98 18.41 3.52
C ARG A 210 14.01 19.29 4.31
N TRP A 211 14.29 19.58 5.58
CA TRP A 211 13.54 20.52 6.42
C TRP A 211 13.56 21.96 5.88
N GLN A 212 14.64 22.40 5.23
CA GLN A 212 14.66 23.69 4.54
C GLN A 212 13.81 23.68 3.25
N ARG A 213 13.61 22.50 2.64
CA ARG A 213 12.80 22.34 1.41
C ARG A 213 11.33 22.02 1.70
N SER A 214 11.05 21.22 2.72
CA SER A 214 9.71 20.97 3.24
C SER A 214 9.45 22.01 4.33
N LYS A 215 8.63 23.03 4.08
CA LYS A 215 8.21 24.04 5.07
C LYS A 215 7.42 23.45 6.27
N ILE A 216 7.82 22.30 6.83
CA ILE A 216 7.16 21.61 7.95
C ILE A 216 8.06 21.73 9.18
N LYS A 217 7.66 22.63 10.07
CA LYS A 217 8.41 23.04 11.25
C LYS A 217 7.86 22.35 12.51
N TYR A 218 8.79 21.72 13.26
CA TYR A 218 8.85 21.52 14.72
C TYR A 218 8.80 20.13 15.40
N TRP A 219 8.09 19.09 14.97
CA TRP A 219 7.91 17.96 15.91
C TRP A 219 8.95 16.82 15.91
N VAL A 220 9.71 16.60 14.83
CA VAL A 220 10.62 15.44 14.75
C VAL A 220 11.95 15.66 15.50
N LEU A 221 12.37 16.91 15.66
CA LEU A 221 13.62 17.25 16.36
C LEU A 221 13.50 17.10 17.87
N GLU A 222 12.35 17.44 18.44
CA GLU A 222 12.13 17.37 19.89
C GLU A 222 12.11 15.93 20.39
N SER A 223 11.40 15.01 19.71
CA SER A 223 11.39 13.60 20.09
C SER A 223 12.75 12.93 19.93
N SER A 224 13.51 13.29 18.90
CA SER A 224 14.85 12.75 18.68
C SER A 224 15.84 13.30 19.73
N PHE A 225 15.72 14.58 20.09
CA PHE A 225 16.53 15.22 21.13
C PHE A 225 16.31 14.59 22.51
N TRP A 226 15.06 14.31 22.90
CA TRP A 226 14.76 13.67 24.19
C TRP A 226 15.24 12.23 24.29
N ILE A 227 15.17 11.45 23.19
CA ILE A 227 15.75 10.09 23.15
C ILE A 227 17.27 10.16 23.30
N ILE A 228 17.92 11.13 22.65
CA ILE A 228 19.38 11.34 22.74
C ILE A 228 19.79 11.77 24.16
N ALA A 229 19.06 12.71 24.77
CA ALA A 229 19.30 13.14 26.15
C ALA A 229 19.15 11.97 27.13
N GLY A 230 18.17 11.09 26.93
CA GLY A 230 17.98 9.87 27.71
C GLY A 230 19.14 8.88 27.58
N CYS A 231 19.63 8.62 26.37
CA CYS A 231 20.78 7.73 26.15
C CYS A 231 22.08 8.29 26.74
N ILE A 232 22.32 9.60 26.62
CA ILE A 232 23.51 10.26 27.21
C ILE A 232 23.43 10.21 28.74
N PHE A 233 22.28 10.49 29.33
CA PHE A 233 22.07 10.42 30.78
C PHE A 233 22.33 9.02 31.33
N PHE A 234 21.88 7.98 30.61
CA PHE A 234 22.09 6.59 31.01
C PHE A 234 23.57 6.18 30.94
N LEU A 235 24.28 6.57 29.88
CA LEU A 235 25.72 6.30 29.75
C LEU A 235 26.55 7.03 30.83
N LEU A 236 26.17 8.26 31.19
CA LEU A 236 26.82 9.02 32.26
C LEU A 236 26.54 8.40 33.64
N TYR A 237 25.34 7.87 33.87
CA TYR A 237 24.97 7.19 35.10
C TYR A 237 25.77 5.89 35.30
N ASP A 238 25.88 5.07 34.26
CA ASP A 238 26.64 3.81 34.30
C ASP A 238 28.15 4.06 34.47
N ALA A 239 28.68 5.10 33.81
CA ALA A 239 30.07 5.54 34.00
C ALA A 239 30.33 6.06 35.43
N ALA A 240 29.36 6.73 36.06
CA ALA A 240 29.48 7.21 37.43
C ALA A 240 29.49 6.05 38.45
N ILE A 241 28.67 5.01 38.24
CA ILE A 241 28.71 3.78 39.06
C ILE A 241 30.06 3.08 38.90
N TRP A 242 30.57 2.98 37.67
CA TRP A 242 31.87 2.34 37.41
C TRP A 242 33.05 3.12 38.03
N LEU A 243 33.00 4.45 38.03
CA LEU A 243 34.00 5.30 38.70
C LEU A 243 33.96 5.12 40.22
N PHE A 244 32.75 4.93 40.78
CA PHE A 244 32.54 4.71 42.21
C PHE A 244 33.12 3.37 42.67
N GLU A 245 32.97 2.30 41.88
CA GLU A 245 33.57 0.99 42.18
C GLU A 245 35.10 1.01 42.08
N ILE A 246 35.68 1.77 41.14
CA ILE A 246 37.14 1.90 41.02
C ILE A 246 37.76 2.65 42.20
N ILE A 247 37.09 3.69 42.69
CA ILE A 247 37.58 4.49 43.83
C ILE A 247 37.58 3.65 45.11
N LEU A 248 36.66 2.69 45.24
CA LEU A 248 36.55 1.81 46.40
C LEU A 248 37.50 0.60 46.36
N TRP A 249 38.25 0.40 45.27
CA TRP A 249 39.07 -0.80 45.08
C TRP A 249 40.54 -0.45 44.76
N SER A 250 41.28 -0.05 45.80
CA SER A 250 42.75 -0.01 45.80
C SER A 250 43.29 -1.07 46.77
N PRO A 251 44.08 -2.07 46.33
CA PRO A 251 44.31 -3.29 47.09
C PRO A 251 45.69 -3.34 47.76
N LYS A 252 45.83 -4.19 48.78
CA LYS A 252 47.05 -4.97 49.00
C LYS A 252 46.70 -6.43 49.38
N ASP A 253 47.07 -7.32 48.45
CA ASP A 253 47.37 -8.76 48.60
C ASP A 253 46.23 -9.80 48.61
N VAL A 254 46.01 -10.50 47.49
CA VAL A 254 45.13 -11.68 47.42
C VAL A 254 45.51 -12.74 46.34
N PRO A 255 45.50 -14.06 46.69
CA PRO A 255 45.25 -15.17 45.74
C PRO A 255 43.94 -16.00 45.92
N TYR A 256 43.00 -15.67 46.83
CA TYR A 256 41.61 -16.21 46.83
C TYR A 256 40.67 -15.47 45.84
N PHE A 257 41.15 -14.35 45.31
CA PHE A 257 40.42 -13.39 44.50
C PHE A 257 40.10 -13.92 43.11
N LEU A 258 41.00 -14.67 42.48
CA LEU A 258 40.82 -15.14 41.11
C LEU A 258 39.61 -16.10 40.94
N LYS A 259 39.29 -16.90 41.96
CA LYS A 259 38.13 -17.81 41.95
C LYS A 259 36.81 -17.08 42.19
N GLN A 260 36.77 -16.09 43.09
CA GLN A 260 35.59 -15.25 43.25
C GLN A 260 35.39 -14.28 42.08
N LEU A 261 36.47 -13.87 41.41
CA LEU A 261 36.41 -13.03 40.22
C LEU A 261 35.77 -13.78 39.05
N LEU A 262 36.13 -15.05 38.82
CA LEU A 262 35.51 -15.88 37.78
C LEU A 262 34.04 -16.21 38.07
N LEU A 263 33.69 -16.54 39.32
CA LEU A 263 32.31 -16.82 39.70
C LEU A 263 31.44 -15.54 39.71
N GLY A 264 32.01 -14.42 40.16
CA GLY A 264 31.40 -13.10 40.09
C GLY A 264 31.18 -12.64 38.65
N HIS A 265 32.13 -12.88 37.74
CA HIS A 265 31.97 -12.61 36.32
C HIS A 265 30.91 -13.48 35.64
N LEU A 266 30.81 -14.78 35.99
CA LEU A 266 29.75 -15.65 35.45
C LEU A 266 28.35 -15.23 35.93
N ILE A 267 28.20 -14.87 37.20
CA ILE A 267 26.94 -14.35 37.76
C ILE A 267 26.63 -12.97 37.18
N TYR A 268 27.64 -12.12 36.99
CA TYR A 268 27.50 -10.80 36.37
C TYR A 268 27.07 -10.91 34.91
N ILE A 269 27.69 -11.79 34.11
CA ILE A 269 27.30 -12.05 32.72
C ILE A 269 25.87 -12.61 32.64
N GLY A 270 25.51 -13.55 33.53
CA GLY A 270 24.15 -14.10 33.62
C GLY A 270 23.10 -13.04 33.98
N ASN A 271 23.38 -12.19 34.97
CA ASN A 271 22.48 -11.11 35.37
C ASN A 271 22.40 -9.99 34.32
N ARG A 272 23.49 -9.68 33.60
CA ARG A 272 23.47 -8.73 32.47
C ARG A 272 22.68 -9.26 31.28
N ALA A 273 22.82 -10.55 30.96
CA ALA A 273 22.04 -11.20 29.91
C ALA A 273 20.54 -11.20 30.23
N MET A 274 20.18 -11.48 31.49
CA MET A 274 18.78 -11.38 31.96
C MET A 274 18.27 -9.93 32.00
N GLY A 275 19.08 -8.98 32.43
CA GLY A 275 18.73 -7.55 32.43
C GLY A 275 18.50 -7.00 31.02
N ASN A 276 19.35 -7.38 30.06
CA ASN A 276 19.23 -6.98 28.65
C ASN A 276 18.01 -7.63 27.97
N MET A 277 17.68 -8.88 28.30
CA MET A 277 16.43 -9.53 27.87
C MET A 277 15.21 -8.83 28.46
N ALA A 278 15.21 -8.51 29.75
CA ALA A 278 14.13 -7.78 30.40
C ALA A 278 13.93 -6.38 29.80
N LEU A 279 15.03 -5.69 29.49
CA LEU A 279 14.99 -4.38 28.85
C LEU A 279 14.41 -4.47 27.43
N LEU A 280 14.82 -5.45 26.61
CA LEU A 280 14.24 -5.67 25.27
C LEU A 280 12.74 -6.01 25.34
N VAL A 281 12.32 -6.80 26.33
CA VAL A 281 10.92 -7.15 26.57
C VAL A 281 10.09 -5.93 26.98
N VAL A 282 10.67 -4.90 27.59
CA VAL A 282 9.96 -3.66 27.97
C VAL A 282 10.04 -2.58 26.89
N LEU A 283 11.22 -2.37 26.28
CA LEU A 283 11.44 -1.31 25.30
C LEU A 283 10.70 -1.56 23.99
N VAL A 284 10.62 -2.82 23.53
CA VAL A 284 9.93 -3.16 22.28
C VAL A 284 8.44 -2.83 22.36
N PRO A 285 7.67 -3.23 23.40
CA PRO A 285 6.29 -2.81 23.57
C PRO A 285 6.11 -1.30 23.70
N VAL A 286 6.98 -0.61 24.46
CA VAL A 286 6.89 0.86 24.63
C VAL A 286 7.09 1.58 23.29
N LEU A 287 8.08 1.18 22.49
CA LEU A 287 8.31 1.74 21.15
C LEU A 287 7.14 1.43 20.20
N LEU A 288 6.56 0.22 20.27
CA LEU A 288 5.39 -0.15 19.47
C LEU A 288 4.13 0.62 19.88
N ILE A 289 3.93 0.88 21.17
CA ILE A 289 2.82 1.69 21.70
C ILE A 289 3.00 3.16 21.31
N ALA A 290 4.19 3.73 21.47
CA ALA A 290 4.50 5.09 21.08
C ALA A 290 4.28 5.31 19.56
N ASP A 291 4.70 4.36 18.73
CA ASP A 291 4.43 4.40 17.28
C ASP A 291 2.93 4.30 16.97
N ARG A 292 2.18 3.43 17.68
CA ARG A 292 0.72 3.30 17.50
C ARG A 292 -0.05 4.56 17.90
N VAL A 293 0.33 5.19 19.02
CA VAL A 293 -0.23 6.48 19.47
C VAL A 293 0.10 7.58 18.47
N ARG A 294 1.35 7.62 17.98
CA ARG A 294 1.78 8.59 16.96
C ARG A 294 1.04 8.44 15.64
N ARG A 295 0.80 7.21 15.15
CA ARG A 295 -0.02 6.95 13.95
C ARG A 295 -1.47 7.41 14.13
N LYS A 296 -2.01 7.30 15.35
CA LYS A 296 -3.37 7.75 15.67
C LYS A 296 -3.48 9.27 15.73
N LEU A 297 -2.43 9.95 16.20
CA LEU A 297 -2.35 11.42 16.24
C LEU A 297 -2.05 12.04 14.86
N GLY A 298 -1.14 11.45 14.07
CA GLY A 298 -0.77 11.95 12.73
C GLY A 298 -1.87 11.79 11.67
N ARG A 299 -2.89 10.95 11.91
CA ARG A 299 -4.05 10.81 11.01
C ARG A 299 -5.06 11.95 11.11
N LYS A 300 -5.00 12.80 12.15
CA LYS A 300 -5.72 14.07 12.17
C LYS A 300 -4.82 15.10 11.47
N GLY A 301 -4.88 15.11 10.14
CA GLY A 301 -3.96 15.81 9.26
C GLY A 301 -3.80 17.30 9.58
N LEU A 302 -2.54 17.72 9.72
CA LEU A 302 -2.10 19.13 9.76
C LEU A 302 -2.04 19.77 8.35
N SER A 303 -2.71 19.18 7.35
CA SER A 303 -2.83 19.74 6.00
C SER A 303 -3.68 21.02 5.97
N GLY A 304 -4.48 21.29 7.01
CA GLY A 304 -5.34 22.48 7.10
C GLY A 304 -4.71 23.75 7.69
N VAL A 305 -3.43 23.73 8.10
CA VAL A 305 -2.83 24.83 8.91
C VAL A 305 -1.88 25.74 8.12
N TRP A 306 -1.54 25.40 6.87
CA TRP A 306 -0.57 26.16 6.08
C TRP A 306 -1.08 27.32 5.19
N PRO A 307 -2.37 27.72 5.13
CA PRO A 307 -2.72 28.92 4.36
C PRO A 307 -2.32 30.25 5.02
N MET A 308 -1.97 30.27 6.31
CA MET A 308 -1.98 31.52 7.11
C MET A 308 -0.69 32.35 7.11
N LEU A 309 0.32 32.02 6.28
CA LEU A 309 1.64 32.69 6.33
C LEU A 309 2.13 33.26 4.98
N ASP A 310 1.23 33.53 4.04
CA ASP A 310 1.56 34.31 2.82
C ASP A 310 0.40 35.21 2.37
N ASP A 311 -0.21 35.90 3.33
CA ASP A 311 -1.47 36.64 3.20
C ASP A 311 -1.36 37.97 2.42
N SER A 312 -0.19 38.27 1.83
CA SER A 312 0.06 39.53 1.11
C SER A 312 -0.01 39.42 -0.42
N THR A 313 -0.19 38.21 -0.96
CA THR A 313 -0.58 38.04 -2.36
C THR A 313 -1.92 37.35 -2.39
N GLN A 314 -2.99 38.11 -2.72
CA GLN A 314 -4.28 37.53 -3.07
C GLN A 314 -4.09 36.72 -4.36
N GLU A 315 -3.59 35.49 -4.21
CA GLU A 315 -3.40 34.55 -5.30
C GLU A 315 -4.78 34.13 -5.81
N ARG A 316 -5.17 34.70 -6.95
CA ARG A 316 -6.34 34.24 -7.70
C ARG A 316 -6.16 32.73 -7.96
N PRO A 317 -7.22 31.90 -7.86
CA PRO A 317 -7.10 30.48 -8.13
C PRO A 317 -6.54 30.27 -9.55
N ALA A 318 -5.60 29.35 -9.66
CA ALA A 318 -4.91 29.03 -10.92
C ALA A 318 -5.66 27.93 -11.68
N LEU A 319 -6.24 26.99 -10.93
CA LEU A 319 -6.98 25.84 -11.42
C LEU A 319 -8.47 26.03 -11.18
N PHE A 320 -9.27 25.79 -12.20
CA PHE A 320 -10.73 25.72 -12.13
C PHE A 320 -11.18 24.30 -12.44
N ALA A 321 -11.84 23.66 -11.49
CA ALA A 321 -12.36 22.30 -11.64
C ALA A 321 -13.89 22.34 -11.74
N ILE A 322 -14.41 21.93 -12.90
CA ILE A 322 -15.85 21.76 -13.12
C ILE A 322 -16.14 20.26 -13.06
N SER A 323 -16.99 19.85 -12.12
CA SER A 323 -17.38 18.44 -11.97
C SER A 323 -18.85 18.32 -11.59
N SER A 324 -19.39 17.11 -11.61
CA SER A 324 -20.76 16.79 -11.21
C SER A 324 -20.74 15.49 -10.43
N ARG A 325 -21.61 15.38 -9.42
CA ARG A 325 -21.78 14.14 -8.65
C ARG A 325 -22.53 13.06 -9.44
N VAL A 326 -23.18 13.45 -10.54
CA VAL A 326 -23.87 12.53 -11.45
C VAL A 326 -23.04 12.17 -12.69
N ASP A 327 -21.78 12.65 -12.75
CA ASP A 327 -20.80 12.26 -13.76
C ASP A 327 -20.49 10.76 -13.69
N GLU A 328 -20.67 10.06 -14.81
CA GLU A 328 -20.59 8.61 -14.86
C GLU A 328 -19.17 8.09 -14.64
N ALA A 329 -18.17 8.73 -15.25
CA ALA A 329 -16.77 8.33 -15.10
C ALA A 329 -16.33 8.42 -13.64
N TRP A 330 -16.64 9.54 -12.97
CA TRP A 330 -16.38 9.70 -11.54
C TRP A 330 -17.19 8.71 -10.70
N GLN A 331 -18.50 8.56 -10.92
CA GLN A 331 -19.34 7.64 -10.14
C GLN A 331 -18.85 6.20 -10.23
N ILE A 332 -18.55 5.71 -11.43
CA ILE A 332 -18.07 4.33 -11.65
C ILE A 332 -16.76 4.13 -10.88
N LEU A 333 -15.78 5.02 -11.06
CA LEU A 333 -14.48 4.87 -10.39
C LEU A 333 -14.59 5.04 -8.87
N PHE A 334 -15.39 5.98 -8.40
CA PHE A 334 -15.65 6.22 -6.97
C PHE A 334 -16.32 5.01 -6.31
N HIS A 335 -17.41 4.50 -6.89
CA HIS A 335 -18.12 3.34 -6.36
C HIS A 335 -17.32 2.05 -6.48
N LEU A 336 -16.63 1.83 -7.60
CA LEU A 336 -15.75 0.69 -7.76
C LEU A 336 -14.67 0.70 -6.68
N ARG A 337 -14.02 1.86 -6.46
CA ARG A 337 -13.00 2.05 -5.42
C ARG A 337 -13.51 1.76 -4.02
N ASN A 338 -14.72 2.20 -3.69
CA ASN A 338 -15.30 2.07 -2.35
C ASN A 338 -16.07 0.75 -2.14
N SER A 339 -16.32 -0.02 -3.20
CA SER A 339 -17.01 -1.30 -3.09
C SER A 339 -16.17 -2.33 -2.35
N SER A 340 -16.82 -3.08 -1.44
CA SER A 340 -16.17 -4.24 -0.83
C SER A 340 -15.89 -5.26 -1.92
N SER A 341 -14.66 -5.79 -1.94
CA SER A 341 -14.28 -6.88 -2.86
C SER A 341 -15.33 -8.00 -2.83
N PRO A 342 -16.06 -8.23 -3.94
CA PRO A 342 -17.06 -9.29 -4.02
C PRO A 342 -16.40 -10.68 -3.95
N LEU A 343 -15.08 -10.74 -4.21
CA LEU A 343 -14.28 -11.97 -4.16
C LEU A 343 -13.72 -12.27 -2.76
N THR A 344 -13.81 -11.33 -1.81
CA THR A 344 -13.22 -11.51 -0.49
C THR A 344 -14.06 -12.44 0.37
N ILE A 345 -13.48 -13.59 0.71
CA ILE A 345 -14.07 -14.51 1.68
C ILE A 345 -13.86 -13.92 3.08
N ARG A 346 -14.96 -13.50 3.73
CA ARG A 346 -14.92 -12.86 5.07
C ARG A 346 -14.24 -13.70 6.15
N ARG A 347 -14.26 -15.02 6.03
CA ARG A 347 -13.67 -15.97 6.99
C ARG A 347 -12.83 -17.02 6.25
N PRO A 348 -11.58 -16.69 5.84
CA PRO A 348 -10.77 -17.57 5.01
C PRO A 348 -10.47 -18.90 5.73
N LEU A 349 -10.19 -18.86 7.04
CA LEU A 349 -9.96 -20.07 7.84
C LEU A 349 -11.22 -20.95 7.94
N ALA A 350 -12.40 -20.34 8.10
CA ALA A 350 -13.65 -21.10 8.12
C ALA A 350 -13.94 -21.75 6.76
N HIS A 351 -13.60 -21.08 5.66
CA HIS A 351 -13.73 -21.64 4.31
C HIS A 351 -12.77 -22.81 4.07
N ILE A 352 -11.51 -22.68 4.48
CA ILE A 352 -10.54 -23.79 4.42
C ILE A 352 -11.04 -24.95 5.29
N ALA A 353 -11.49 -24.68 6.52
CA ALA A 353 -12.02 -25.71 7.42
C ALA A 353 -13.26 -26.40 6.84
N SER A 354 -14.18 -25.64 6.23
CA SER A 354 -15.36 -26.21 5.56
C SER A 354 -14.98 -27.03 4.33
N SER A 355 -13.97 -26.63 3.57
CA SER A 355 -13.47 -27.37 2.40
C SER A 355 -12.82 -28.69 2.82
N VAL A 356 -11.99 -28.67 3.88
CA VAL A 356 -11.43 -29.89 4.48
C VAL A 356 -12.55 -30.81 5.00
N GLY A 357 -13.54 -30.25 5.70
CA GLY A 357 -14.71 -31.00 6.18
C GLY A 357 -15.54 -31.63 5.06
N ALA A 358 -15.79 -30.88 3.98
CA ALA A 358 -16.51 -31.37 2.81
C ALA A 358 -15.74 -32.51 2.10
N ASN A 359 -14.43 -32.36 1.91
CA ASN A 359 -13.58 -33.40 1.32
C ASN A 359 -13.53 -34.67 2.19
N LEU A 360 -13.44 -34.52 3.51
CA LEU A 360 -13.52 -35.62 4.47
C LEU A 360 -14.85 -36.38 4.35
N TRP A 361 -15.96 -35.62 4.31
CA TRP A 361 -17.30 -36.19 4.19
C TRP A 361 -17.49 -36.92 2.85
N GLN A 362 -17.13 -36.28 1.73
CA GLN A 362 -17.20 -36.86 0.40
C GLN A 362 -16.36 -38.13 0.28
N SER A 363 -15.12 -38.11 0.77
CA SER A 363 -14.25 -39.30 0.78
C SER A 363 -14.81 -40.43 1.65
N GLY A 364 -15.50 -40.08 2.75
CA GLY A 364 -16.21 -41.05 3.59
C GLY A 364 -17.40 -41.69 2.89
N THR A 365 -18.16 -40.91 2.10
CA THR A 365 -19.26 -41.42 1.28
C THR A 365 -18.76 -42.32 0.16
N VAL A 366 -17.69 -41.92 -0.54
CA VAL A 366 -17.04 -42.74 -1.58
C VAL A 366 -16.55 -44.07 -1.00
N ALA A 367 -15.86 -44.03 0.14
CA ALA A 367 -15.40 -45.27 0.79
C ALA A 367 -16.58 -46.20 1.13
N ARG A 368 -17.71 -45.66 1.61
CA ARG A 368 -18.92 -46.45 1.91
C ARG A 368 -19.49 -47.12 0.65
N ILE A 369 -19.49 -46.43 -0.49
CA ILE A 369 -19.89 -47.00 -1.78
C ILE A 369 -19.00 -48.20 -2.15
N PHE A 370 -17.71 -48.13 -1.85
CA PHE A 370 -16.76 -49.25 -2.03
C PHE A 370 -16.79 -50.30 -0.90
N GLY A 371 -17.85 -50.36 -0.09
CA GLY A 371 -18.03 -51.39 0.94
C GLY A 371 -17.31 -51.13 2.26
N ALA A 372 -16.75 -49.93 2.47
CA ALA A 372 -16.21 -49.54 3.78
C ALA A 372 -17.32 -49.49 4.84
N ARG A 373 -17.21 -50.32 5.88
CA ARG A 373 -18.11 -50.27 7.04
C ARG A 373 -17.56 -49.32 8.10
N SER A 374 -18.47 -48.66 8.81
CA SER A 374 -18.20 -47.77 9.93
C SER A 374 -18.65 -48.41 11.24
N TYR A 375 -18.28 -47.82 12.38
CA TYR A 375 -18.67 -48.33 13.71
C TYR A 375 -20.19 -48.41 13.89
N SER A 376 -20.97 -47.51 13.28
CA SER A 376 -22.44 -47.56 13.37
C SER A 376 -23.03 -48.80 12.70
N ASP A 377 -22.30 -49.40 11.76
CA ASP A 377 -22.77 -50.51 10.92
C ASP A 377 -22.48 -51.89 11.55
N LEU A 378 -21.89 -51.91 12.75
CA LEU A 378 -21.54 -53.12 13.49
C LEU A 378 -22.51 -53.43 14.64
N GLY A 379 -22.73 -54.72 14.88
CA GLY A 379 -23.37 -55.21 16.11
C GLY A 379 -22.48 -55.01 17.36
N PRO A 380 -23.05 -55.06 18.57
CA PRO A 380 -22.33 -54.76 19.82
C PRO A 380 -21.05 -55.57 20.04
N ALA A 381 -21.07 -56.88 19.75
CA ALA A 381 -19.89 -57.74 19.91
C ALA A 381 -18.74 -57.35 18.96
N ALA A 382 -19.06 -57.03 17.71
CA ALA A 382 -18.07 -56.59 16.72
C ALA A 382 -17.50 -55.20 17.06
N LYS A 383 -18.33 -54.30 17.62
CA LYS A 383 -17.87 -52.99 18.15
C LYS A 383 -16.86 -53.18 19.29
N PHE A 384 -17.15 -54.08 20.23
CA PHE A 384 -16.25 -54.38 21.34
C PHE A 384 -14.92 -54.95 20.83
N ALA A 385 -14.94 -55.94 19.95
CA ALA A 385 -13.73 -56.53 19.37
C ALA A 385 -12.87 -55.49 18.62
N ALA A 386 -13.49 -54.63 17.80
CA ALA A 386 -12.78 -53.56 17.09
C ALA A 386 -12.19 -52.52 18.05
N ALA A 387 -12.93 -52.14 19.10
CA ALA A 387 -12.45 -51.20 20.11
C ALA A 387 -11.27 -51.77 20.91
N SER A 388 -11.34 -53.04 21.33
CA SER A 388 -10.23 -53.72 22.01
C SER A 388 -8.98 -53.82 21.14
N ALA A 389 -9.14 -54.15 19.85
CA ALA A 389 -8.02 -54.19 18.90
C ALA A 389 -7.36 -52.81 18.74
N GLN A 390 -8.15 -51.73 18.67
CA GLN A 390 -7.63 -50.36 18.58
C GLN A 390 -6.93 -49.92 19.86
N LEU A 391 -7.49 -50.21 21.04
CA LEU A 391 -6.86 -49.92 22.32
C LEU A 391 -5.51 -50.63 22.47
N LEU A 392 -5.44 -51.90 22.07
CA LEU A 392 -4.19 -52.66 22.06
C LEU A 392 -3.15 -52.02 21.13
N ALA A 393 -3.56 -51.61 19.92
CA ALA A 393 -2.67 -50.93 18.98
C ALA A 393 -2.14 -49.59 19.53
N VAL A 394 -2.99 -48.80 20.19
CA VAL A 394 -2.59 -47.54 20.85
C VAL A 394 -1.62 -47.81 22.00
N PHE A 395 -1.88 -48.82 22.82
CA PHE A 395 -1.01 -49.20 23.93
C PHE A 395 0.39 -49.60 23.43
N ILE A 396 0.46 -50.42 22.38
CA ILE A 396 1.72 -50.79 21.74
C ILE A 396 2.46 -49.54 21.21
N LEU A 397 1.75 -48.62 20.55
CA LEU A 397 2.37 -47.39 20.03
C LEU A 397 2.92 -46.50 21.15
N ILE A 398 2.16 -46.29 22.23
CA ILE A 398 2.59 -45.51 23.39
C ILE A 398 3.82 -46.15 24.05
N TYR A 399 3.82 -47.48 24.19
CA TYR A 399 4.97 -48.21 24.72
C TYR A 399 6.23 -48.00 23.87
N LEU A 400 6.11 -48.11 22.54
CA LEU A 400 7.22 -47.91 21.61
C LEU A 400 7.76 -46.47 21.61
N VAL A 401 6.88 -45.47 21.61
CA VAL A 401 7.27 -44.05 21.65
C VAL A 401 7.83 -43.68 23.03
N GLY A 402 7.21 -44.17 24.11
CA GLY A 402 7.65 -43.94 25.47
C GLY A 402 9.03 -44.52 25.75
N ASP A 403 9.30 -45.75 25.32
CA ASP A 403 10.62 -46.38 25.44
C ASP A 403 11.69 -45.64 24.62
N TYR A 404 11.32 -45.10 23.45
CA TYR A 404 12.21 -44.25 22.64
C TYR A 404 12.58 -42.92 23.34
N TYR A 405 11.60 -42.22 23.91
CA TYR A 405 11.84 -40.92 24.59
C TYR A 405 12.45 -41.06 25.98
N TRP A 406 12.08 -42.10 26.74
CA TRP A 406 12.58 -42.34 28.10
C TRP A 406 14.08 -42.65 28.12
N ARG A 407 14.61 -43.22 27.04
CA ARG A 407 16.05 -43.48 26.87
C ARG A 407 16.82 -42.25 26.34
N GLY A 408 16.22 -41.06 26.41
CA GLY A 408 16.68 -39.78 25.86
C GLY A 408 17.92 -39.15 26.52
N ASP A 409 19.00 -39.91 26.71
CA ASP A 409 20.31 -39.31 26.52
C ASP A 409 20.46 -39.13 25.01
N GLY A 410 20.55 -37.90 24.51
CA GLY A 410 20.63 -37.56 23.08
C GLY A 410 21.82 -38.16 22.31
N GLN A 411 22.50 -39.16 22.86
CA GLN A 411 23.41 -40.04 22.16
C GLN A 411 22.63 -41.27 21.67
N LEU A 412 22.42 -41.34 20.35
CA LEU A 412 22.03 -42.58 19.67
C LEU A 412 22.79 -43.76 20.30
N PRO A 413 22.12 -44.76 20.90
CA PRO A 413 22.81 -45.87 21.53
C PRO A 413 23.61 -46.60 20.45
N LYS A 414 24.94 -46.58 20.58
CA LYS A 414 25.90 -47.18 19.63
C LYS A 414 25.78 -48.71 19.51
N SER A 415 24.89 -49.36 20.26
CA SER A 415 24.68 -50.80 20.14
C SER A 415 23.66 -51.11 19.05
N SER A 416 24.15 -51.68 17.95
CA SER A 416 23.40 -52.26 16.82
C SER A 416 22.30 -53.25 17.26
N PHE A 417 22.40 -53.77 18.48
CA PHE A 417 21.46 -54.70 19.12
C PHE A 417 20.07 -54.10 19.35
N ASN A 418 19.97 -52.82 19.70
CA ASN A 418 18.66 -52.18 19.92
C ASN A 418 17.95 -51.93 18.59
N LEU A 419 18.69 -51.51 17.55
CA LEU A 419 18.12 -51.32 16.22
C LEU A 419 17.61 -52.64 15.63
N LEU A 420 18.32 -53.75 15.87
CA LEU A 420 17.90 -55.09 15.42
C LEU A 420 16.62 -55.57 16.13
N ASN A 421 16.50 -55.33 17.44
CA ASN A 421 15.30 -55.69 18.20
C ASN A 421 14.07 -54.92 17.72
N TYR A 422 14.16 -53.62 17.40
CA TYR A 422 13.03 -52.88 16.82
C TYR A 422 12.69 -53.36 15.40
N ASN A 423 13.70 -53.63 14.57
CA ASN A 423 13.50 -54.10 13.20
C ASN A 423 12.89 -55.52 13.13
N ILE A 424 13.02 -56.34 14.17
CA ILE A 424 12.38 -57.66 14.25
C ILE A 424 11.03 -57.60 14.96
N MET A 425 10.95 -56.86 16.09
CA MET A 425 9.72 -56.76 16.87
C MET A 425 8.60 -56.04 16.13
N LEU A 426 8.86 -54.94 15.40
CA LEU A 426 7.81 -54.24 14.66
C LEU A 426 7.13 -55.11 13.60
N PRO A 427 7.85 -55.77 12.67
CA PRO A 427 7.21 -56.65 11.70
C PRO A 427 6.62 -57.90 12.32
N PHE A 428 7.17 -58.43 13.42
CA PHE A 428 6.55 -59.56 14.14
C PHE A 428 5.22 -59.18 14.80
N ILE A 429 5.17 -58.03 15.47
CA ILE A 429 3.93 -57.45 16.02
C ILE A 429 2.94 -57.15 14.89
N GLY A 430 3.43 -56.56 13.79
CA GLY A 430 2.63 -56.34 12.58
C GLY A 430 2.04 -57.64 12.01
N PHE A 431 2.84 -58.70 11.95
CA PHE A 431 2.43 -60.04 11.49
C PHE A 431 1.39 -60.68 12.43
N LEU A 432 1.58 -60.58 13.75
CA LEU A 432 0.59 -61.07 14.73
C LEU A 432 -0.74 -60.32 14.62
N ILE A 433 -0.69 -58.99 14.45
CA ILE A 433 -1.87 -58.16 14.23
C ILE A 433 -2.56 -58.56 12.91
N LEU A 434 -1.80 -58.79 11.83
CA LEU A 434 -2.35 -59.20 10.53
C LEU A 434 -2.96 -60.60 10.58
N SER A 435 -2.28 -61.54 11.23
CA SER A 435 -2.73 -62.94 11.38
C SER A 435 -3.99 -63.02 12.24
N PHE A 436 -4.05 -62.23 13.32
CA PHE A 436 -5.27 -62.09 14.12
C PHE A 436 -6.39 -61.39 13.34
N ALA A 437 -6.06 -60.39 12.51
CA ALA A 437 -7.07 -59.76 11.65
C ALA A 437 -7.66 -60.75 10.63
N MET A 438 -6.89 -61.72 10.12
CA MET A 438 -7.38 -62.74 9.18
C MET A 438 -8.39 -63.73 9.79
N THR A 439 -8.47 -63.86 11.12
CA THR A 439 -9.48 -64.69 11.80
C THR A 439 -10.76 -63.92 12.13
N LEU A 440 -10.76 -62.60 11.96
CA LEU A 440 -11.91 -61.73 12.18
C LEU A 440 -12.72 -61.60 10.89
N SER A 441 -14.04 -61.39 11.01
CA SER A 441 -14.89 -61.16 9.85
C SER A 441 -14.47 -59.89 9.08
N GLU A 442 -14.71 -59.85 7.78
CA GLU A 442 -14.38 -58.70 6.91
C GLU A 442 -14.93 -57.37 7.46
N SER A 443 -16.09 -57.40 8.12
CA SER A 443 -16.71 -56.24 8.75
C SER A 443 -15.90 -55.73 9.94
N VAL A 444 -15.36 -56.62 10.78
CA VAL A 444 -14.51 -56.28 11.92
C VAL A 444 -13.16 -55.75 11.42
N VAL A 445 -12.55 -56.39 10.41
CA VAL A 445 -11.29 -55.92 9.81
C VAL A 445 -11.46 -54.51 9.23
N SER A 446 -12.52 -54.28 8.43
CA SER A 446 -12.82 -52.98 7.84
C SER A 446 -12.92 -51.89 8.92
N VAL A 447 -13.64 -52.14 10.01
CA VAL A 447 -13.80 -51.16 11.10
C VAL A 447 -12.54 -50.98 11.94
N SER A 448 -11.74 -52.03 12.16
CA SER A 448 -10.44 -51.92 12.83
C SER A 448 -9.51 -50.96 12.10
N PHE A 449 -9.56 -50.92 10.76
CA PHE A 449 -8.84 -49.93 9.94
C PHE A 449 -9.54 -48.57 9.80
N SER A 450 -10.68 -48.33 10.46
CA SER A 450 -11.39 -47.04 10.40
C SER A 450 -10.52 -45.84 10.80
N PRO A 451 -9.72 -45.88 11.90
CA PRO A 451 -8.85 -44.77 12.27
C PRO A 451 -7.78 -44.48 11.21
N LEU A 452 -7.18 -45.53 10.63
CA LEU A 452 -6.18 -45.38 9.58
C LEU A 452 -6.78 -44.82 8.29
N ARG A 453 -7.97 -45.30 7.89
CA ARG A 453 -8.72 -44.74 6.75
C ARG A 453 -9.11 -43.29 7.00
N TRP A 454 -9.52 -42.94 8.22
CA TRP A 454 -9.78 -41.55 8.59
C TRP A 454 -8.52 -40.69 8.49
N LEU A 455 -7.37 -41.18 8.98
CA LEU A 455 -6.07 -40.50 8.84
C LEU A 455 -5.67 -40.28 7.38
N PHE A 456 -5.81 -41.29 6.52
CA PHE A 456 -5.52 -41.15 5.09
C PHE A 456 -6.47 -40.17 4.40
N ARG A 457 -7.77 -40.20 4.73
CA ARG A 457 -8.73 -39.21 4.21
C ARG A 457 -8.39 -37.81 4.71
N PHE A 458 -7.99 -37.67 5.97
CA PHE A 458 -7.57 -36.40 6.53
C PHE A 458 -6.31 -35.87 5.86
N ALA A 459 -5.30 -36.71 5.66
CA ALA A 459 -4.10 -36.36 4.90
C ALA A 459 -4.45 -35.94 3.45
N GLY A 460 -5.33 -36.68 2.77
CA GLY A 460 -5.83 -36.32 1.44
C GLY A 460 -6.59 -34.98 1.42
N ALA A 461 -7.43 -34.74 2.43
CA ALA A 461 -8.16 -33.48 2.58
C ALA A 461 -7.22 -32.31 2.90
N LEU A 462 -6.17 -32.52 3.70
CA LEU A 462 -5.09 -31.55 3.91
C LEU A 462 -4.31 -31.27 2.62
N GLY A 463 -4.14 -32.26 1.75
CA GLY A 463 -3.54 -32.08 0.43
C GLY A 463 -4.29 -31.10 -0.48
N ALA A 464 -5.58 -30.86 -0.23
CA ALA A 464 -6.36 -29.84 -0.94
C ALA A 464 -6.13 -28.41 -0.43
N VAL A 465 -5.62 -28.24 0.80
CA VAL A 465 -5.45 -26.93 1.44
C VAL A 465 -4.58 -25.96 0.63
N PRO A 466 -3.42 -26.36 0.05
CA PRO A 466 -2.63 -25.47 -0.79
C PRO A 466 -3.41 -24.92 -2.00
N ARG A 467 -4.29 -25.73 -2.62
CA ARG A 467 -5.17 -25.29 -3.72
C ARG A 467 -6.16 -24.24 -3.24
N GLU A 468 -6.79 -24.46 -2.09
CA GLU A 468 -7.73 -23.50 -1.49
C GLU A 468 -7.04 -22.20 -1.08
N ILE A 469 -5.84 -22.27 -0.51
CA ILE A 469 -4.98 -21.11 -0.23
C ILE A 469 -4.65 -20.37 -1.53
N GLY A 470 -4.29 -21.10 -2.59
CA GLY A 470 -4.03 -20.53 -3.92
C GLY A 470 -5.24 -19.75 -4.45
N MET A 471 -6.43 -20.34 -4.41
CA MET A 471 -7.67 -19.66 -4.80
C MET A 471 -7.99 -18.44 -3.93
N LEU A 472 -7.76 -18.53 -2.62
CA LEU A 472 -7.91 -17.40 -1.70
C LEU A 472 -6.95 -16.26 -2.04
N LEU A 473 -5.69 -16.57 -2.37
CA LEU A 473 -4.71 -15.57 -2.79
C LEU A 473 -5.10 -14.93 -4.13
N VAL A 474 -5.51 -15.74 -5.11
CA VAL A 474 -6.01 -15.23 -6.40
C VAL A 474 -7.22 -14.32 -6.18
N ARG A 475 -8.18 -14.71 -5.34
CA ARG A 475 -9.35 -13.88 -5.01
C ARG A 475 -8.99 -12.60 -4.27
N ALA A 476 -8.08 -12.69 -3.30
CA ALA A 476 -7.62 -11.54 -2.51
C ALA A 476 -6.80 -10.53 -3.33
N LYS A 477 -6.10 -11.00 -4.37
CA LYS A 477 -5.29 -10.15 -5.26
C LYS A 477 -6.03 -9.72 -6.53
N GLY A 478 -6.98 -10.53 -7.00
CA GLY A 478 -7.70 -10.32 -8.25
C GLY A 478 -8.55 -9.06 -8.24
N TRP A 479 -9.29 -8.80 -7.16
CA TRP A 479 -10.11 -7.59 -7.07
C TRP A 479 -9.30 -6.29 -7.09
N PRO A 480 -8.26 -6.10 -6.25
CA PRO A 480 -7.39 -4.93 -6.37
C PRO A 480 -6.71 -4.79 -7.73
N MET A 481 -6.36 -5.89 -8.41
CA MET A 481 -5.79 -5.85 -9.75
C MET A 481 -6.81 -5.33 -10.78
N LEU A 482 -8.04 -5.86 -10.74
CA LEU A 482 -9.12 -5.41 -11.62
C LEU A 482 -9.43 -3.92 -11.41
N MET A 483 -9.49 -3.47 -10.16
CA MET A 483 -9.67 -2.06 -9.82
C MET A 483 -8.54 -1.19 -10.39
N LYS A 484 -7.28 -1.66 -10.31
CA LYS A 484 -6.15 -0.95 -10.90
C LYS A 484 -6.31 -0.83 -12.40
N ILE A 485 -6.64 -1.90 -13.11
CA ILE A 485 -6.86 -1.85 -14.57
C ILE A 485 -7.99 -0.86 -14.91
N ALA A 486 -9.12 -0.92 -14.19
CA ALA A 486 -10.26 -0.05 -14.43
C ALA A 486 -9.93 1.45 -14.25
N MET A 487 -9.15 1.78 -13.22
CA MET A 487 -8.69 3.14 -12.92
C MET A 487 -7.48 3.57 -13.77
N GLY A 488 -7.02 2.71 -14.67
CA GLY A 488 -5.77 2.87 -15.42
C GLY A 488 -4.54 3.01 -14.54
N LEU A 489 -4.50 2.33 -13.42
CA LEU A 489 -3.35 2.20 -12.53
C LEU A 489 -2.54 0.95 -12.83
N ASP A 490 -2.47 0.55 -14.10
CA ASP A 490 -1.61 -0.55 -14.50
C ASP A 490 -0.13 -0.20 -14.25
N GLY A 491 0.65 -1.18 -13.81
CA GLY A 491 2.02 -0.98 -13.32
C GLY A 491 2.15 -0.24 -11.98
N TYR A 492 1.06 0.30 -11.41
CA TYR A 492 1.13 1.04 -10.14
C TYR A 492 1.31 0.11 -8.94
N LEU A 493 2.47 0.18 -8.28
CA LEU A 493 2.88 -0.76 -7.22
C LEU A 493 2.34 -0.43 -5.81
N PHE A 494 1.55 0.63 -5.66
CA PHE A 494 1.10 1.14 -4.37
C PHE A 494 -0.39 0.83 -4.13
N SER A 495 -0.89 1.23 -2.96
CA SER A 495 -2.31 1.12 -2.62
C SER A 495 -3.13 2.00 -3.54
N ILE A 496 -4.29 1.50 -3.97
CA ILE A 496 -5.21 2.22 -4.84
C ILE A 496 -5.58 3.56 -4.16
N PRO A 497 -5.19 4.71 -4.76
CA PRO A 497 -5.51 6.03 -4.23
C PRO A 497 -7.01 6.31 -4.24
N PRO A 498 -7.49 7.26 -3.43
CA PRO A 498 -8.87 7.73 -3.53
C PRO A 498 -9.15 8.34 -4.91
N VAL A 499 -10.41 8.25 -5.33
CA VAL A 499 -10.96 8.97 -6.49
C VAL A 499 -11.79 10.12 -5.97
N GLU A 500 -11.50 11.33 -6.41
CA GLU A 500 -12.08 12.54 -5.85
C GLU A 500 -12.51 13.51 -6.96
N GLN A 501 -13.47 14.38 -6.67
CA GLN A 501 -13.87 15.46 -7.59
C GLN A 501 -12.89 16.64 -7.52
N PHE A 502 -11.99 16.61 -6.53
CA PHE A 502 -11.05 17.67 -6.21
C PHE A 502 -9.62 17.11 -6.10
N PRO A 503 -8.59 17.78 -6.63
CA PRO A 503 -7.20 17.33 -6.52
C PRO A 503 -6.62 17.64 -5.15
N ARG A 504 -6.57 16.65 -4.25
CA ARG A 504 -5.97 16.79 -2.91
C ARG A 504 -4.49 17.15 -2.89
N ASN A 505 -3.77 16.82 -3.96
CA ASN A 505 -2.35 17.10 -4.10
C ASN A 505 -2.06 18.58 -4.45
N ILE A 506 -3.10 19.39 -4.71
CA ILE A 506 -2.99 20.82 -4.99
C ILE A 506 -3.55 21.59 -3.80
N ALA A 507 -2.86 22.67 -3.41
CA ALA A 507 -3.31 23.51 -2.31
C ALA A 507 -4.70 24.09 -2.60
N GLU A 508 -5.62 24.01 -1.62
CA GLU A 508 -7.03 24.41 -1.77
C GLU A 508 -7.19 25.85 -2.29
N LYS A 509 -6.33 26.78 -1.85
CA LYS A 509 -6.31 28.17 -2.33
C LYS A 509 -6.05 28.32 -3.83
N LEU A 510 -5.39 27.36 -4.47
CA LEU A 510 -5.05 27.40 -5.89
C LEU A 510 -6.16 26.82 -6.78
N VAL A 511 -7.19 26.21 -6.18
CA VAL A 511 -8.22 25.47 -6.89
C VAL A 511 -9.59 26.05 -6.59
N LYS A 512 -10.27 26.54 -7.62
CA LYS A 512 -11.69 26.87 -7.56
C LYS A 512 -12.48 25.67 -8.06
N TYR A 513 -13.37 25.15 -7.22
CA TYR A 513 -14.28 24.08 -7.60
C TYR A 513 -15.68 24.66 -7.87
N GLU A 514 -16.28 24.30 -9.00
CA GLU A 514 -17.69 24.55 -9.26
C GLU A 514 -18.38 23.29 -9.76
N SER A 515 -19.66 23.16 -9.43
CA SER A 515 -20.48 22.10 -10.03
C SER A 515 -20.84 22.46 -11.46
N MET A 516 -21.12 21.46 -12.29
CA MET A 516 -21.73 21.66 -13.61
C MET A 516 -22.95 22.60 -13.49
N PRO A 517 -23.13 23.56 -14.40
CA PRO A 517 -24.32 24.40 -14.42
C PRO A 517 -25.59 23.54 -14.42
N LYS A 518 -26.57 23.88 -13.59
CA LYS A 518 -27.78 23.06 -13.39
C LYS A 518 -28.51 22.78 -14.69
N GLY A 519 -28.63 23.79 -15.57
CA GLY A 519 -29.27 23.61 -16.87
C GLY A 519 -28.53 22.61 -17.75
N ALA A 520 -27.19 22.65 -17.78
CA ALA A 520 -26.38 21.67 -18.50
C ALA A 520 -26.53 20.26 -17.91
N GLU A 521 -26.53 20.14 -16.57
CA GLU A 521 -26.71 18.85 -15.88
C GLU A 521 -28.07 18.23 -16.18
N GLU A 522 -29.17 19.01 -16.11
CA GLU A 522 -30.52 18.54 -16.43
C GLU A 522 -30.65 18.07 -17.88
N ARG A 523 -30.16 18.86 -18.84
CA ARG A 523 -30.13 18.48 -20.27
C ARG A 523 -29.30 17.22 -20.51
N ALA A 524 -28.22 17.04 -19.77
CA ALA A 524 -27.37 15.86 -19.90
C ALA A 524 -28.02 14.61 -19.28
N LEU A 525 -28.66 14.76 -18.11
CA LEU A 525 -29.43 13.68 -17.47
C LEU A 525 -30.61 13.21 -18.33
N GLU A 526 -31.28 14.12 -19.03
CA GLU A 526 -32.33 13.79 -19.99
C GLU A 526 -31.77 12.95 -21.16
N ARG A 527 -30.66 13.40 -21.77
CA ARG A 527 -29.96 12.65 -22.84
C ARG A 527 -29.48 11.27 -22.38
N ARG A 528 -28.89 11.20 -21.19
CA ARG A 528 -28.47 9.96 -20.53
C ARG A 528 -29.64 9.01 -20.31
N SER A 529 -30.76 9.51 -19.80
CA SER A 529 -31.95 8.68 -19.54
C SER A 529 -32.49 8.07 -20.84
N ALA A 530 -32.52 8.85 -21.91
CA ALA A 530 -32.87 8.36 -23.24
C ALA A 530 -31.85 7.32 -23.76
N TRP A 531 -30.57 7.50 -23.48
CA TRP A 531 -29.52 6.53 -23.85
C TRP A 531 -29.63 5.22 -23.08
N VAL A 532 -29.81 5.27 -21.77
CA VAL A 532 -29.97 4.09 -20.91
C VAL A 532 -31.18 3.29 -21.37
N ALA A 533 -32.30 3.94 -21.70
CA ALA A 533 -33.47 3.24 -22.23
C ALA A 533 -33.18 2.44 -23.51
N ARG A 534 -32.23 2.89 -24.35
CA ARG A 534 -31.81 2.18 -25.58
C ARG A 534 -30.77 1.08 -25.34
N HIS A 535 -29.93 1.22 -24.32
CA HIS A 535 -28.76 0.35 -24.09
C HIS A 535 -28.88 -0.55 -22.84
N LEU A 536 -29.98 -0.48 -22.09
CA LEU A 536 -30.15 -1.31 -20.88
C LEU A 536 -29.97 -2.80 -21.17
N GLY A 537 -30.42 -3.26 -22.35
CA GLY A 537 -30.25 -4.65 -22.80
C GLY A 537 -28.77 -5.05 -22.92
N SER A 538 -27.94 -4.27 -23.59
CA SER A 538 -26.52 -4.59 -23.80
C SER A 538 -25.68 -4.47 -22.53
N VAL A 539 -25.99 -3.50 -21.68
CA VAL A 539 -25.36 -3.36 -20.36
C VAL A 539 -25.72 -4.55 -19.47
N SER A 540 -27.01 -4.93 -19.42
CA SER A 540 -27.46 -6.09 -18.66
C SER A 540 -26.84 -7.39 -19.18
N GLU A 541 -26.72 -7.56 -20.49
CA GLU A 541 -26.06 -8.71 -21.12
C GLU A 541 -24.59 -8.81 -20.68
N THR A 542 -23.86 -7.69 -20.66
CA THR A 542 -22.45 -7.65 -20.23
C THR A 542 -22.29 -8.10 -18.77
N PHE A 543 -23.15 -7.63 -17.87
CA PHE A 543 -23.12 -8.02 -16.46
C PHE A 543 -23.73 -9.39 -16.18
N SER A 544 -24.50 -9.96 -17.12
CA SER A 544 -25.03 -11.32 -17.02
C SER A 544 -23.97 -12.40 -17.29
N LYS A 545 -22.83 -12.04 -17.91
CA LYS A 545 -21.73 -12.97 -18.15
C LYS A 545 -21.19 -13.49 -16.82
N LEU A 546 -21.04 -14.82 -16.72
CA LEU A 546 -20.61 -15.53 -15.51
C LEU A 546 -19.23 -15.08 -15.00
N ALA A 547 -18.40 -14.51 -15.88
CA ALA A 547 -17.13 -13.90 -15.56
C ALA A 547 -16.94 -12.62 -16.40
N VAL A 548 -16.92 -11.46 -15.74
CA VAL A 548 -16.55 -10.18 -16.37
C VAL A 548 -15.03 -10.11 -16.44
N THR A 549 -14.48 -10.07 -17.65
CA THR A 549 -13.04 -9.94 -17.86
C THR A 549 -12.58 -8.48 -17.77
N ALA A 550 -11.27 -8.25 -17.61
CA ALA A 550 -10.71 -6.90 -17.70
C ALA A 550 -11.00 -6.24 -19.06
N ALA A 551 -11.00 -7.02 -20.15
CA ALA A 551 -11.35 -6.56 -21.48
C ALA A 551 -12.82 -6.14 -21.59
N ASP A 552 -13.77 -6.90 -21.01
CA ASP A 552 -15.18 -6.50 -20.97
C ASP A 552 -15.36 -5.16 -20.23
N LEU A 553 -14.64 -4.97 -19.12
CA LEU A 553 -14.69 -3.73 -18.34
C LEU A 553 -14.08 -2.56 -19.11
N THR A 554 -12.93 -2.75 -19.77
CA THR A 554 -12.31 -1.73 -20.62
C THR A 554 -13.20 -1.37 -21.80
N ALA A 555 -13.86 -2.35 -22.43
CA ALA A 555 -14.80 -2.11 -23.52
C ALA A 555 -16.02 -1.30 -23.04
N LEU A 556 -16.59 -1.65 -21.88
CA LEU A 556 -17.70 -0.89 -21.29
C LEU A 556 -17.29 0.54 -20.96
N LEU A 557 -16.13 0.75 -20.33
CA LEU A 557 -15.63 2.09 -20.01
C LEU A 557 -15.38 2.91 -21.29
N ARG A 558 -14.85 2.26 -22.34
CA ARG A 558 -14.67 2.90 -23.65
C ARG A 558 -15.99 3.33 -24.27
N THR A 559 -17.01 2.46 -24.24
CA THR A 559 -18.36 2.81 -24.71
C THR A 559 -18.95 3.98 -23.92
N VAL A 560 -18.73 4.04 -22.61
CA VAL A 560 -19.16 5.15 -21.76
C VAL A 560 -18.43 6.45 -22.15
N GLU A 561 -17.11 6.42 -22.33
CA GLU A 561 -16.33 7.63 -22.63
C GLU A 561 -16.58 8.19 -24.04
N GLU A 562 -16.78 7.32 -25.04
CA GLU A 562 -17.02 7.71 -26.43
C GLU A 562 -18.45 8.26 -26.64
N ASP A 563 -19.38 8.01 -25.70
CA ASP A 563 -20.77 8.40 -25.85
C ASP A 563 -21.04 9.86 -25.44
N GLN A 564 -21.41 10.67 -26.42
CA GLN A 564 -21.67 12.10 -26.24
C GLN A 564 -23.00 12.43 -25.51
N SER A 565 -23.84 11.43 -25.21
CA SER A 565 -25.12 11.63 -24.53
C SER A 565 -25.02 11.59 -23.00
N LEU A 566 -23.87 11.19 -22.46
CA LEU A 566 -23.63 11.11 -21.02
C LEU A 566 -23.33 12.47 -20.39
N VAL A 567 -23.49 12.56 -19.07
CA VAL A 567 -23.13 13.76 -18.30
C VAL A 567 -21.65 14.09 -18.50
N HIS A 568 -20.81 13.06 -18.57
CA HIS A 568 -19.38 13.21 -18.82
C HIS A 568 -19.02 13.96 -20.12
N ALA A 569 -19.86 13.86 -21.16
CA ALA A 569 -19.63 14.57 -22.41
C ALA A 569 -20.21 16.00 -22.42
N ALA A 570 -21.12 16.31 -21.49
CA ALA A 570 -21.77 17.61 -21.43
C ALA A 570 -20.78 18.76 -21.19
N TYR A 571 -19.68 18.50 -20.46
CA TYR A 571 -18.65 19.52 -20.20
C TYR A 571 -18.05 20.16 -21.46
N TYR A 572 -17.96 19.40 -22.55
CA TYR A 572 -17.36 19.88 -23.81
C TYR A 572 -18.36 19.97 -24.98
N THR A 573 -19.62 19.58 -24.76
CA THR A 573 -20.67 19.66 -25.79
C THR A 573 -21.72 20.73 -25.50
N ASP A 574 -21.98 21.05 -24.23
CA ASP A 574 -23.00 22.00 -23.80
C ASP A 574 -22.47 23.45 -23.75
N GLU A 575 -23.24 24.36 -24.35
CA GLU A 575 -22.85 25.78 -24.49
C GLU A 575 -22.69 26.49 -23.15
N GLU A 576 -23.43 26.10 -22.11
CA GLU A 576 -23.36 26.73 -20.78
C GLU A 576 -22.03 26.39 -20.08
N CYS A 577 -21.58 25.14 -20.20
CA CYS A 577 -20.27 24.72 -19.72
C CYS A 577 -19.14 25.43 -20.49
N ILE A 578 -19.23 25.46 -21.83
CA ILE A 578 -18.24 26.12 -22.69
C ILE A 578 -18.14 27.62 -22.38
N SER A 579 -19.29 28.26 -22.16
CA SER A 579 -19.40 29.67 -21.75
C SER A 579 -18.65 29.92 -20.44
N GLN A 580 -18.89 29.10 -19.42
CA GLN A 580 -18.24 29.20 -18.11
C GLN A 580 -16.71 29.02 -18.18
N ILE A 581 -16.24 28.09 -19.02
CA ILE A 581 -14.79 27.89 -19.29
C ILE A 581 -14.20 29.15 -19.93
N ALA A 582 -14.89 29.71 -20.92
CA ALA A 582 -14.46 30.92 -21.60
C ALA A 582 -14.45 32.15 -20.67
N ASP A 583 -15.43 32.28 -19.76
CA ASP A 583 -15.45 33.32 -18.72
C ASP A 583 -14.22 33.24 -17.82
N TRP A 584 -13.88 32.03 -17.35
CA TRP A 584 -12.70 31.80 -16.51
C TRP A 584 -11.39 32.17 -17.21
N ILE A 585 -11.22 31.76 -18.48
CA ILE A 585 -10.01 32.04 -19.26
C ILE A 585 -9.92 33.54 -19.61
N ALA A 586 -11.04 34.17 -19.97
CA ALA A 586 -11.08 35.61 -20.28
C ALA A 586 -10.84 36.49 -19.05
N GLY A 587 -10.85 35.92 -17.84
CA GLY A 587 -10.71 36.67 -16.60
C GLY A 587 -11.90 37.59 -16.32
N ALA A 588 -13.06 37.27 -16.90
CA ALA A 588 -14.30 37.92 -16.53
C ALA A 588 -14.55 37.64 -15.04
N ASP A 589 -14.87 38.67 -14.26
CA ASP A 589 -15.31 38.47 -12.88
C ASP A 589 -16.57 37.62 -12.92
N MET A 590 -16.40 36.32 -12.64
CA MET A 590 -17.51 35.38 -12.56
C MET A 590 -18.52 35.98 -11.58
N PRO A 591 -19.77 36.24 -12.00
CA PRO A 591 -20.73 37.01 -11.22
C PRO A 591 -20.85 36.35 -9.86
N ASN A 592 -20.34 37.02 -8.80
CA ASN A 592 -20.13 36.53 -7.44
C ASN A 592 -20.99 35.30 -7.14
N SER A 593 -20.52 34.12 -7.54
CA SER A 593 -21.19 32.88 -7.24
C SER A 593 -21.06 32.79 -5.73
N LYS A 594 -22.16 32.99 -4.99
CA LYS A 594 -22.16 32.83 -3.54
C LYS A 594 -21.37 31.56 -3.26
N PRO A 595 -20.25 31.61 -2.50
CA PRO A 595 -19.51 30.41 -2.17
C PRO A 595 -20.55 29.42 -1.68
N ILE A 596 -20.66 28.29 -2.38
CA ILE A 596 -21.64 27.25 -2.04
C ILE A 596 -21.39 26.95 -0.58
N GLY A 597 -22.34 27.34 0.28
CA GLY A 597 -22.13 27.52 1.71
C GLY A 597 -21.43 26.30 2.30
N ASP A 598 -20.45 26.56 3.17
CA ASP A 598 -19.59 25.60 3.87
C ASP A 598 -19.84 24.16 3.42
N HIS A 599 -18.96 23.66 2.56
CA HIS A 599 -18.73 22.22 2.43
C HIS A 599 -18.24 21.69 3.79
N THR A 600 -19.11 21.71 4.80
CA THR A 600 -19.17 20.65 5.78
C THR A 600 -19.25 19.40 4.94
N PHE A 601 -18.09 18.76 4.77
CA PHE A 601 -17.98 17.38 4.33
C PHE A 601 -19.06 16.65 5.11
N LEU A 602 -20.21 16.40 4.46
CA LEU A 602 -21.25 15.57 5.05
C LEU A 602 -20.51 14.31 5.49
N PRO A 603 -20.61 13.93 6.79
CA PRO A 603 -19.82 12.85 7.33
C PRO A 603 -20.00 11.68 6.39
N SER A 604 -18.89 11.13 5.92
CA SER A 604 -18.83 9.96 5.04
C SER A 604 -19.96 9.01 5.41
N TYR A 605 -20.94 8.84 4.51
CA TYR A 605 -21.94 7.79 4.67
C TYR A 605 -21.18 6.47 4.82
N GLN A 606 -21.11 5.97 6.06
CA GLN A 606 -20.64 4.64 6.41
C GLN A 606 -21.84 3.71 6.50
#